data_AF-A0A7K2XCW3-F1
#
_entry.id   AF-A0A7K2XCW3-F1
#
_cell.length_a   1.000
_cell.length_b   1.000
_cell.length_c   1.000
_cell.angle_alpha   90.00
_cell.angle_beta   90.00
_cell.angle_gamma   90.00
#
_symmetry.space_group_name_H-M   'P 1'
#
loop_
_entity.id
_entity.type
_entity.pdbx_description
1 polymer ?
#
loop_
_entity_poly.entity_id
_entity_poly.type
_entity_poly.pdbx_seq_one_letter_code
_entity_poly.pdbx_strand_id
1 'polypeptide(L)'
;MRKLLPLLSTNPHGGGRSALTCRYRCGDACFHEVPNTSDNEYAGDLIAGVLSRRSALRAAAVVTVASAVGGAAVLGEAPAAEA
;
A
#
# COMPACT_ATOMS: atom_id res chain seq x y z
N MET A 1 0.31 2.10 -25.04
CA MET A 1 0.94 1.86 -23.72
C MET A 1 0.27 2.78 -22.70
N ARG A 2 -0.27 2.25 -21.59
CA ARG A 2 -0.94 3.09 -20.58
C ARG A 2 0.13 3.86 -19.80
N LYS A 3 0.11 5.19 -19.90
CA LYS A 3 0.97 6.07 -19.08
C LYS A 3 0.30 6.18 -17.72
N LEU A 4 0.82 5.44 -16.74
CA LEU A 4 0.35 5.53 -15.37
C LEU A 4 0.58 6.96 -14.87
N LEU A 5 -0.37 7.50 -14.09
CA LEU A 5 -0.23 8.82 -13.47
C LEU A 5 1.12 8.90 -12.74
N PRO A 6 1.85 10.03 -12.81
CA PRO A 6 3.17 10.16 -12.18
C PRO A 6 3.18 9.94 -10.66
N LEU A 7 2.01 9.89 -10.01
CA LEU A 7 1.86 9.57 -8.59
C LEU A 7 1.97 8.06 -8.29
N LEU A 8 1.80 7.21 -9.31
CA LEU A 8 1.94 5.75 -9.24
C LEU A 8 3.28 5.27 -9.79
N SER A 9 4.16 6.20 -10.19
CA SER A 9 5.53 5.85 -10.55
C SER A 9 6.26 5.37 -9.31
N THR A 10 6.68 4.11 -9.30
CA THR A 10 7.56 3.55 -8.25
C THR A 10 8.95 4.19 -8.25
N ASN A 11 9.24 5.01 -9.26
CA ASN A 11 10.45 5.80 -9.32
C ASN A 11 10.11 7.30 -9.22
N PRO A 12 10.03 7.85 -7.99
CA PRO A 12 9.84 9.29 -7.80
C PRO A 12 11.03 10.10 -8.32
N HIS A 13 12.18 9.46 -8.50
CA HIS A 13 13.38 10.05 -9.07
C HIS A 13 13.47 9.61 -10.54
N GLY A 14 12.90 10.40 -11.46
CA GLY A 14 12.76 10.07 -12.89
C GLY A 14 14.03 9.62 -13.66
N GLY A 15 15.20 9.59 -13.02
CA GLY A 15 16.48 9.12 -13.54
C GLY A 15 16.77 7.61 -13.43
N GLY A 16 15.78 6.75 -13.14
CA GLY A 16 15.97 5.30 -13.18
C GLY A 16 16.73 4.69 -12.00
N ARG A 17 17.15 5.50 -11.01
CA ARG A 17 17.91 5.08 -9.83
C ARG A 17 17.01 4.94 -8.61
N SER A 18 17.33 4.01 -7.70
CA SER A 18 16.69 3.97 -6.39
C SER A 18 17.13 5.15 -5.52
N ALA A 19 16.28 5.56 -4.57
CA ALA A 19 16.60 6.63 -3.62
C ALA A 19 17.93 6.38 -2.86
N LEU A 20 18.19 5.14 -2.45
CA LEU A 20 19.45 4.77 -1.78
C LEU A 20 20.66 4.96 -2.70
N THR A 21 20.52 4.67 -3.99
CA THR A 21 21.60 4.92 -4.96
C THR A 21 21.87 6.42 -5.10
N CYS A 22 20.83 7.25 -5.12
CA CYS A 22 20.98 8.72 -5.16
C CYS A 22 21.73 9.24 -3.92
N ARG A 23 21.33 8.79 -2.72
CA ARG A 23 21.97 9.15 -1.45
C ARG A 23 23.44 8.80 -1.44
N TYR A 24 23.78 7.54 -1.74
CA TYR A 24 25.15 7.06 -1.58
C TYR A 24 26.10 7.42 -2.75
N ARG A 25 25.56 7.73 -3.94
CA ARG A 25 26.40 8.04 -5.11
C ARG A 25 26.55 9.53 -5.39
N CYS A 26 25.47 10.29 -5.24
CA CYS A 26 25.43 11.70 -5.61
C CYS A 26 25.08 12.62 -4.43
N GLY A 27 24.91 12.09 -3.22
CA GLY A 27 24.55 12.88 -2.04
C GLY A 27 23.22 13.61 -2.20
N ASP A 28 22.23 12.98 -2.84
CA ASP A 28 20.90 13.57 -3.08
C ASP A 28 20.94 14.91 -3.86
N ALA A 29 21.94 15.14 -4.72
CA ALA A 29 22.10 16.38 -5.50
C ALA A 29 20.91 16.77 -6.39
N CYS A 30 20.08 15.81 -6.80
CA CYS A 30 18.86 16.08 -7.58
C CYS A 30 17.61 16.29 -6.70
N PHE A 31 17.75 16.17 -5.38
CA PHE A 31 16.65 16.38 -4.45
C PHE A 31 16.48 17.88 -4.21
N HIS A 32 15.24 18.33 -4.35
CA HIS A 32 14.84 19.71 -4.07
C HIS A 32 13.70 19.68 -3.08
N GLU A 33 13.60 20.75 -2.30
CA GLU A 33 12.48 20.94 -1.38
C GLU A 33 11.15 20.91 -2.14
N VAL A 34 10.09 20.44 -1.48
CA VAL A 34 8.77 20.37 -2.09
C VAL A 34 8.32 21.79 -2.46
N PRO A 35 8.01 22.09 -3.74
CA PRO A 35 7.73 23.46 -4.17
C PRO A 35 6.38 24.00 -3.69
N ASN A 36 5.53 23.15 -3.10
CA ASN A 36 4.25 23.57 -2.55
C ASN A 36 4.46 24.21 -1.18
N THR A 37 4.17 25.50 -1.08
CA THR A 37 4.31 26.30 0.14
C THR A 37 2.99 26.54 0.88
N SER A 38 1.89 25.93 0.44
CA SER A 38 0.62 26.05 1.15
C SER A 38 0.70 25.38 2.51
N ASP A 39 -0.09 25.87 3.47
CA ASP A 39 -0.19 25.29 4.82
C ASP A 39 -1.05 24.00 4.88
N ASN A 40 -1.42 23.43 3.72
CA ASN A 40 -2.16 22.17 3.69
C ASN A 40 -1.24 20.99 4.03
N GLU A 41 -1.84 19.94 4.60
CA GLU A 41 -1.19 18.65 4.80
C GLU A 41 -0.54 18.13 3.51
N TYR A 42 0.65 17.54 3.64
CA TYR A 42 1.36 17.00 2.50
C TYR A 42 0.59 15.81 1.93
N ALA A 43 0.26 15.88 0.63
CA ALA A 43 -0.54 14.85 -0.03
C ALA A 43 0.09 13.44 0.08
N GLY A 44 1.43 13.35 0.09
CA GLY A 44 2.12 12.08 0.27
C GLY A 44 1.85 11.44 1.63
N ASP A 45 1.76 12.25 2.70
CA ASP A 45 1.49 11.78 4.05
C ASP A 45 0.02 11.36 4.21
N LEU A 46 -0.90 12.13 3.63
CA LEU A 46 -2.31 11.75 3.56
C LEU A 46 -2.50 10.40 2.85
N ILE A 47 -1.85 10.23 1.68
CA ILE A 47 -1.91 8.98 0.92
C ILE A 47 -1.26 7.84 1.70
N ALA A 48 -0.09 8.04 2.30
CA ALA A 48 0.58 7.00 3.09
C ALA A 48 -0.23 6.57 4.32
N GLY A 49 -0.95 7.51 4.94
CA GLY A 49 -1.85 7.25 6.07
C GLY A 49 -3.07 6.41 5.66
N VAL A 50 -3.70 6.73 4.53
CA VAL A 50 -4.90 6.03 4.05
C VAL A 50 -4.56 4.71 3.35
N LEU A 51 -3.53 4.71 2.51
CA LEU A 51 -3.14 3.60 1.64
C LEU A 51 -1.83 2.97 2.12
N SER A 52 -1.89 2.21 3.22
CA SER A 52 -0.73 1.47 3.72
C SER A 52 -0.81 -0.03 3.42
N ARG A 53 0.31 -0.64 2.99
CA ARG A 53 0.42 -2.09 2.80
C ARG A 53 0.11 -2.86 4.08
N ARG A 54 0.49 -2.31 5.24
CA ARG A 54 0.24 -2.93 6.55
C ARG A 54 -1.25 -2.94 6.88
N SER A 55 -1.98 -1.85 6.62
CA SER A 55 -3.43 -1.77 6.81
C SER A 55 -4.14 -2.79 5.92
N ALA A 56 -3.72 -2.91 4.66
CA ALA A 56 -4.25 -3.92 3.75
C ALA A 56 -4.01 -5.36 4.25
N LEU A 57 -2.79 -5.67 4.73
CA LEU A 57 -2.48 -6.99 5.29
C LEU A 57 -3.28 -7.29 6.56
N ARG A 58 -3.47 -6.30 7.44
CA ARG A 58 -4.31 -6.45 8.65
C ARG A 58 -5.77 -6.69 8.28
N ALA A 59 -6.30 -5.93 7.33
CA ALA A 59 -7.67 -6.12 6.85
C ALA A 59 -7.86 -7.51 6.25
N ALA A 60 -6.92 -7.97 5.42
CA ALA A 60 -6.95 -9.33 4.87
C ALA A 60 -6.97 -10.39 5.97
N ALA A 61 -6.09 -10.27 6.98
CA ALA A 61 -6.05 -11.19 8.10
C ALA A 61 -7.37 -11.23 8.89
N VAL A 62 -7.96 -10.07 9.19
CA VAL A 62 -9.26 -9.98 9.88
C VAL A 62 -10.36 -10.63 9.06
N VAL A 63 -10.41 -10.38 7.75
CA VAL A 63 -11.39 -11.02 6.85
C VAL A 63 -11.22 -12.53 6.86
N THR A 64 -9.99 -13.05 6.80
CA THR A 64 -9.73 -14.50 6.84
C THR A 64 -10.16 -15.13 8.17
N VAL A 65 -9.88 -14.48 9.30
CA VAL A 65 -10.29 -15.00 10.61
C VAL A 65 -11.82 -14.94 10.75
N ALA A 66 -12.44 -13.82 10.38
CA ALA A 66 -13.88 -13.66 10.45
C ALA A 66 -14.62 -14.65 9.54
N SER A 67 -14.11 -14.92 8.33
CA SER A 67 -14.70 -15.90 7.42
C SER A 67 -14.48 -17.34 7.89
N ALA A 68 -13.37 -17.65 8.55
CA ALA A 68 -13.16 -18.97 9.16
C ALA A 68 -14.13 -19.22 10.34
N VAL A 69 -14.29 -18.23 11.23
CA VAL A 69 -15.21 -18.33 12.38
C VAL A 69 -16.67 -18.29 11.92
N GLY A 70 -17.02 -17.41 10.98
CA GLY A 70 -18.35 -17.32 10.39
C GLY A 70 -18.70 -18.55 9.58
N GLY A 71 -17.77 -19.07 8.76
CA GLY A 71 -17.92 -20.31 8.00
C GLY A 71 -18.15 -21.54 8.87
N ALA A 72 -17.48 -21.63 10.02
CA ALA A 72 -17.74 -22.67 11.02
C ALA A 72 -19.15 -22.57 11.64
N ALA A 73 -19.71 -21.36 11.75
CA ALA A 73 -21.07 -21.15 12.23
C ALA A 73 -22.15 -21.46 11.17
N VAL A 74 -21.85 -21.37 9.87
CA VAL A 74 -22.80 -21.71 8.77
C VAL A 74 -22.73 -23.19 8.34
N LEU A 75 -21.63 -23.90 8.63
CA LEU A 75 -21.44 -25.33 8.32
C LEU A 75 -21.94 -26.27 9.44
N GLY A 76 -22.71 -25.76 10.40
CA GLY A 76 -23.21 -26.50 11.56
C GLY A 76 -24.25 -27.58 11.28
N GLU A 77 -24.83 -27.64 10.07
CA GLU A 77 -25.70 -28.75 9.65
C GLU A 77 -25.10 -29.42 8.40
N ALA A 78 -24.31 -30.47 8.59
CA ALA A 78 -24.07 -31.47 7.55
C ALA A 78 -25.21 -32.51 7.62
N PRO A 79 -25.98 -32.79 6.54
CA PRO A 79 -26.94 -33.87 6.57
C PRO A 79 -26.20 -35.21 6.75
N ALA A 80 -26.68 -36.03 7.68
CA ALA A 80 -26.12 -37.35 7.92
C ALA A 80 -26.21 -38.20 6.64
N ALA A 81 -25.07 -38.76 6.22
CA ALA A 81 -25.04 -39.78 5.18
C ALA A 81 -25.49 -41.12 5.80
N GLU A 82 -26.67 -41.59 5.41
CA GLU A 82 -27.11 -42.97 5.68
C GLU A 82 -26.40 -43.95 4.73
N ALA A 83 -26.12 -45.14 5.28
CA ALA A 83 -25.31 -46.21 4.68
C ALA A 83 -26.08 -47.08 3.67
#